data_AF-A0A4R4Z7I4-F1
#
_entry.id   AF-A0A4R4Z7I4-F1
#
_cell.length_a   1.000
_cell.length_b   1.000
_cell.length_c   1.000
_cell.angle_alpha   90.00
_cell.angle_beta   90.00
_cell.angle_gamma   90.00
#
_symmetry.space_group_name_H-M   'P 1'
#
loop_
_entity.id
_entity.type
_entity.pdbx_description
1 polymer ?
#
loop_
_entity_poly.entity_id
_entity_poly.type
_entity_poly.pdbx_seq_one_letter_code
_entity_poly.pdbx_strand_id
1 'polypeptide(L)'
;MESETPSRWQDVGTTGEVISQAGRELERAARKGREPGETAAAREALLAVTAAGARLARQLDMLAAAYETPNSAEPSELHVVLDQAAAAAEDLGNCAKVAAQAILDE
;
A
#
# COMPACT_ATOMS: atom_id res chain seq x y z
N MET A 1 7.40 -29.29 1.33
CA MET A 1 6.88 -28.03 0.77
C MET A 1 6.75 -27.05 1.93
N GLU A 2 7.85 -26.47 2.40
CA GLU A 2 7.82 -25.64 3.62
C GLU A 2 8.94 -24.60 3.55
N SER A 3 8.73 -23.47 2.85
CA SER A 3 9.56 -22.25 3.02
C SER A 3 8.99 -20.95 2.42
N GLU A 4 7.78 -20.92 1.83
CA GLU A 4 7.32 -19.73 1.08
C GLU A 4 6.59 -18.68 1.93
N THR A 5 6.00 -19.05 3.06
CA THR A 5 5.23 -18.12 3.88
C THR A 5 6.09 -17.04 4.56
N PRO A 6 7.28 -17.35 5.11
CA PRO A 6 8.16 -16.34 5.72
C PRO A 6 8.62 -15.26 4.73
N SER A 7 8.90 -15.63 3.47
CA SER A 7 9.31 -14.67 2.44
C SER A 7 8.17 -13.74 2.02
N ARG A 8 6.93 -14.24 1.93
CA ARG A 8 5.75 -13.42 1.58
C ARG A 8 5.42 -12.38 2.65
N TRP A 9 5.57 -12.73 3.94
CA TRP A 9 5.40 -11.75 5.02
C TRP A 9 6.51 -10.70 5.04
N GLN A 10 7.74 -11.08 4.69
CA GLN A 10 8.85 -10.15 4.53
C GLN A 10 8.58 -9.15 3.39
N ASP A 11 8.05 -9.62 2.26
CA ASP A 11 7.67 -8.79 1.11
C ASP A 11 6.58 -7.75 1.43
N VAL A 12 5.62 -8.11 2.28
CA VAL A 12 4.61 -7.19 2.85
C VAL A 12 5.29 -6.15 3.73
N GLY A 13 6.18 -6.58 4.63
CA GLY A 13 6.95 -5.69 5.52
C GLY A 13 7.76 -4.65 4.75
N THR A 14 8.54 -5.08 3.76
CA THR A 14 9.33 -4.20 2.89
C THR A 14 8.45 -3.19 2.15
N THR A 15 7.28 -3.60 1.67
CA THR A 15 6.37 -2.68 0.97
C THR A 15 5.75 -1.67 1.95
N GLY A 16 5.42 -2.09 3.17
CA GLY A 16 4.99 -1.20 4.25
C GLY A 16 6.04 -0.15 4.64
N GLU A 17 7.33 -0.52 4.62
CA GLU A 17 8.44 0.42 4.83
C GLU A 17 8.51 1.48 3.72
N VAL A 18 8.31 1.09 2.47
CA VAL A 18 8.25 2.02 1.32
C VAL A 18 7.10 3.02 1.50
N ILE A 19 5.90 2.56 1.87
CA ILE A 19 4.75 3.44 2.15
C ILE A 19 5.09 4.41 3.28
N SER A 20 5.70 3.91 4.36
CA SER A 20 6.07 4.72 5.51
C SER A 20 7.11 5.79 5.16
N GLN A 21 8.09 5.44 4.32
CA GLN A 21 9.11 6.38 3.84
C GLN A 21 8.49 7.46 2.95
N ALA A 22 7.66 7.08 1.98
CA ALA A 22 6.95 8.02 1.12
C ALA A 22 6.02 8.94 1.92
N GLY A 23 5.35 8.43 2.97
CA GLY A 23 4.57 9.24 3.89
C GLY A 23 5.38 10.32 4.60
N ARG A 24 6.60 9.98 5.08
CA ARG A 24 7.52 10.96 5.69
C ARG A 24 7.98 12.03 4.70
N GLU A 25 8.23 11.63 3.45
CA GLU A 25 8.62 12.56 2.38
C GLU A 25 7.48 13.53 2.05
N LEU A 26 6.25 13.02 1.96
CA LEU A 26 5.04 13.83 1.78
C LEU A 26 4.84 14.82 2.93
N GLU A 27 4.96 14.38 4.19
CA GLU A 27 4.86 15.27 5.34
C GLU A 27 5.93 16.37 5.31
N ARG A 28 7.16 16.04 4.91
CA ARG A 28 8.26 17.00 4.80
C ARG A 28 7.97 18.05 3.72
N ALA A 29 7.48 17.61 2.55
CA ALA A 29 7.11 18.52 1.46
C ALA A 29 5.94 19.43 1.88
N ALA A 30 4.91 18.88 2.51
CA ALA A 30 3.73 19.63 2.96
C ALA A 30 4.09 20.74 3.97
N ARG A 31 5.08 20.51 4.85
CA ARG A 31 5.53 21.52 5.83
C ARG A 31 6.20 22.73 5.21
N LYS A 32 6.80 22.60 4.03
CA LYS A 32 7.55 23.67 3.37
C LYS A 32 6.68 24.54 2.44
N GLY A 33 5.41 24.17 2.25
CA GLY A 33 4.43 24.96 1.51
C GLY A 33 4.44 24.70 -0.01
N ARG A 34 3.84 25.64 -0.77
CA ARG A 34 3.58 25.51 -2.21
C ARG A 34 4.76 25.94 -3.10
N GLU A 35 5.99 25.79 -2.63
CA GLU A 35 7.14 26.04 -3.51
C GLU A 35 7.11 25.02 -4.67
N PRO A 36 7.46 25.41 -5.91
CA PRO A 36 7.35 24.51 -7.06
C PRO A 36 8.11 23.19 -6.89
N GLY A 37 9.29 23.22 -6.25
CA GLY A 37 10.09 22.03 -5.97
C GLY A 37 9.47 21.11 -4.91
N GLU A 38 8.79 21.68 -3.92
CA GLU A 38 8.14 20.90 -2.85
C GLU A 38 6.80 20.31 -3.33
N THR A 39 6.13 21.01 -4.23
CA THR A 39 4.92 20.52 -4.91
C THR A 39 5.24 19.30 -5.79
N ALA A 40 6.37 19.33 -6.52
CA ALA A 40 6.87 18.20 -7.27
C ALA A 40 7.25 17.01 -6.35
N ALA A 41 7.96 17.27 -5.24
CA ALA A 41 8.33 16.24 -4.27
C ALA A 41 7.11 15.59 -3.59
N ALA A 42 6.11 16.39 -3.21
CA ALA A 42 4.85 15.88 -2.66
C ALA A 42 4.14 14.96 -3.68
N ARG A 43 4.11 15.36 -4.95
CA ARG A 43 3.53 14.55 -6.02
C ARG A 43 4.29 13.23 -6.22
N GLU A 44 5.61 13.25 -6.23
CA GLU A 44 6.43 12.04 -6.34
C GLU A 44 6.19 11.08 -5.17
N ALA A 45 6.12 11.60 -3.95
CA ALA A 45 5.79 10.82 -2.76
C ALA A 45 4.40 10.16 -2.86
N LEU A 46 3.38 10.90 -3.34
CA LEU A 46 2.03 10.35 -3.55
C LEU A 46 2.00 9.27 -4.64
N LEU A 47 2.78 9.43 -5.72
CA LEU A 47 2.91 8.38 -6.75
C LEU A 47 3.64 7.14 -6.21
N ALA A 48 4.62 7.31 -5.33
CA ALA A 48 5.26 6.20 -4.63
C ALA A 48 4.27 5.45 -3.73
N VAL A 49 3.45 6.17 -2.95
CA VAL A 49 2.36 5.57 -2.16
C VAL A 49 1.35 4.84 -3.05
N THR A 50 1.00 5.41 -4.21
CA THR A 50 0.09 4.78 -5.19
C THR A 50 0.62 3.42 -5.64
N ALA A 51 1.88 3.37 -6.09
CA ALA A 51 2.49 2.14 -6.58
C ALA A 51 2.68 1.10 -5.45
N ALA A 52 3.10 1.56 -4.27
CA ALA A 52 3.32 0.69 -3.13
C ALA A 52 2.02 0.16 -2.53
N GLY A 53 0.94 0.96 -2.47
CA GLY A 53 -0.39 0.53 -2.04
C GLY A 53 -0.95 -0.56 -2.94
N ALA A 54 -0.91 -0.38 -4.26
CA ALA A 54 -1.33 -1.41 -5.22
C ALA A 54 -0.48 -2.70 -5.13
N ARG A 55 0.81 -2.57 -4.82
CA ARG A 55 1.69 -3.73 -4.59
C ARG A 55 1.32 -4.45 -3.29
N LEU A 56 1.12 -3.71 -2.22
CA LEU A 56 0.76 -4.24 -0.91
C LEU A 56 -0.58 -4.98 -0.96
N ALA A 57 -1.59 -4.42 -1.64
CA ALA A 57 -2.88 -5.07 -1.87
C ALA A 57 -2.70 -6.47 -2.47
N ARG A 58 -1.98 -6.58 -3.59
CA ARG A 58 -1.69 -7.88 -4.22
C ARG A 58 -0.93 -8.86 -3.32
N GLN A 59 0.01 -8.36 -2.51
CA GLN A 59 0.77 -9.21 -1.59
C GLN A 59 -0.13 -9.76 -0.47
N LEU A 60 -1.05 -8.93 0.04
CA LEU A 60 -2.02 -9.32 1.05
C LEU A 60 -3.07 -10.29 0.48
N ASP A 61 -3.55 -10.09 -0.75
CA ASP A 61 -4.43 -11.05 -1.45
C ASP A 61 -3.77 -12.42 -1.60
N MET A 62 -2.49 -12.44 -2.02
CA MET A 62 -1.73 -13.69 -2.15
C MET A 62 -1.50 -14.38 -0.81
N LEU A 63 -1.41 -13.63 0.29
CA LEU A 63 -1.38 -14.20 1.63
C LEU A 63 -2.77 -14.71 2.03
N ALA A 64 -3.84 -13.96 1.80
CA ALA A 64 -5.21 -14.36 2.10
C ALA A 64 -5.58 -15.68 1.42
N ALA A 65 -5.21 -15.83 0.15
CA ALA A 65 -5.40 -17.06 -0.62
C ALA A 65 -4.64 -18.26 -0.02
N ALA A 66 -3.50 -18.04 0.64
CA ALA A 66 -2.75 -19.11 1.31
C ALA A 66 -3.43 -19.60 2.61
N TYR A 67 -4.35 -18.81 3.18
CA TYR A 67 -5.16 -19.16 4.35
C TYR A 67 -6.59 -19.57 3.99
N GLU A 68 -6.89 -19.68 2.70
CA GLU A 68 -8.15 -20.24 2.22
C GLU A 68 -8.22 -21.72 2.58
N THR A 69 -9.36 -22.16 3.10
CA THR A 69 -9.56 -23.54 3.56
C THR A 69 -10.60 -24.23 2.66
N PRO A 70 -10.16 -25.03 1.67
CA PRO A 70 -11.09 -25.70 0.76
C PRO A 70 -12.05 -26.60 1.54
N ASN A 71 -13.35 -26.50 1.22
CA ASN A 71 -14.45 -27.26 1.85
C ASN A 71 -14.82 -26.85 3.30
N SER A 72 -14.31 -25.72 3.79
CA SER A 72 -14.90 -25.07 4.98
C SER A 72 -16.16 -24.32 4.59
N ALA A 73 -17.17 -24.32 5.47
CA ALA A 73 -18.38 -23.53 5.29
C ALA A 73 -18.12 -22.02 5.52
N GLU A 74 -17.07 -21.68 6.28
CA GLU A 74 -16.71 -20.31 6.63
C GLU A 74 -15.22 -20.05 6.33
N PRO A 75 -14.85 -18.85 5.83
CA PRO A 75 -13.46 -18.45 5.66
C PRO A 75 -12.73 -18.39 7.01
N SER A 76 -11.43 -18.64 6.99
CA SER A 76 -10.62 -18.43 8.20
C SER A 76 -10.56 -16.93 8.57
N GLU A 77 -10.48 -16.62 9.87
CA GLU A 77 -10.36 -15.22 10.33
C GLU A 77 -9.14 -14.52 9.71
N LEU A 78 -8.03 -15.24 9.53
CA LEU A 78 -6.83 -14.72 8.87
C LEU A 78 -7.08 -14.37 7.41
N HIS A 79 -7.82 -15.20 6.67
CA HIS A 79 -8.20 -14.88 5.30
C HIS A 79 -8.99 -13.56 5.24
N VAL A 80 -10.00 -13.41 6.10
CA VAL A 80 -10.86 -12.21 6.13
C VAL A 80 -10.05 -10.95 6.47
N VAL A 81 -9.18 -11.01 7.48
CA VAL A 81 -8.38 -9.84 7.88
C VAL A 81 -7.37 -9.46 6.80
N LEU A 82 -6.78 -10.43 6.12
CA LEU A 82 -5.84 -10.18 5.03
C LEU A 82 -6.52 -9.58 3.78
N ASP A 83 -7.70 -10.07 3.43
CA ASP A 83 -8.52 -9.52 2.35
C ASP A 83 -8.95 -8.06 2.64
N GLN A 84 -9.40 -7.80 3.87
CA GLN A 84 -9.71 -6.42 4.30
C GLN A 84 -8.49 -5.51 4.28
N ALA A 85 -7.32 -6.01 4.69
CA ALA A 85 -6.08 -5.25 4.61
C ALA A 85 -5.66 -4.98 3.16
N ALA A 86 -5.91 -5.90 2.24
CA ALA A 86 -5.65 -5.72 0.82
C ALA A 86 -6.52 -4.60 0.23
N ALA A 87 -7.83 -4.63 0.51
CA ALA A 87 -8.77 -3.58 0.11
C ALA A 87 -8.34 -2.21 0.65
N ALA A 88 -7.95 -2.12 1.93
CA ALA A 88 -7.47 -0.86 2.52
C ALA A 88 -6.17 -0.35 1.86
N ALA A 89 -5.27 -1.25 1.46
CA ALA A 89 -4.04 -0.88 0.75
C ALA A 89 -4.32 -0.37 -0.67
N GLU A 90 -5.30 -0.96 -1.36
CA GLU A 90 -5.77 -0.48 -2.66
C GLU A 90 -6.41 0.90 -2.55
N ASP A 91 -7.31 1.09 -1.58
CA ASP A 91 -7.97 2.38 -1.31
C ASP A 91 -6.97 3.49 -0.99
N LEU A 92 -5.94 3.19 -0.18
CA LEU A 92 -4.85 4.11 0.10
C LEU A 92 -4.13 4.53 -1.20
N GLY A 93 -3.80 3.55 -2.06
CA GLY A 93 -3.16 3.81 -3.34
C GLY A 93 -4.01 4.67 -4.27
N ASN A 94 -5.32 4.42 -4.33
CA ASN A 94 -6.27 5.19 -5.12
C ASN A 94 -6.43 6.62 -4.59
N CYS A 95 -6.52 6.81 -3.28
CA CYS A 95 -6.54 8.14 -2.66
C CYS A 95 -5.27 8.93 -2.99
N ALA A 96 -4.10 8.30 -2.89
CA ALA A 96 -2.82 8.94 -3.20
C ALA A 96 -2.73 9.34 -4.68
N LYS A 97 -3.24 8.50 -5.59
CA LYS A 97 -3.32 8.81 -7.02
C LYS A 97 -4.15 10.06 -7.30
N VAL A 98 -5.35 10.14 -6.72
CA VAL A 98 -6.23 11.30 -6.88
C VAL A 98 -5.56 12.57 -6.34
N ALA A 99 -4.92 12.49 -5.17
CA ALA A 99 -4.18 13.62 -4.61
C ALA A 99 -3.01 14.06 -5.51
N ALA A 100 -2.27 13.11 -6.11
CA ALA A 100 -1.18 13.42 -7.03
C ALA A 100 -1.67 14.09 -8.33
N GLN A 101 -2.88 13.75 -8.79
CA GLN A 101 -3.51 14.37 -9.96
C GLN A 101 -3.95 15.79 -9.66
N ALA A 102 -4.55 16.03 -8.49
CA ALA A 102 -4.98 17.36 -8.07
C ALA A 102 -3.84 18.38 -8.03
N ILE A 103 -2.59 17.94 -7.80
CA ILE A 103 -1.40 18.80 -7.86
C ILE A 103 -1.09 19.28 -9.28
N LEU A 104 -1.44 18.53 -10.34
CA LEU A 104 -1.22 18.95 -11.74
C LEU A 104 -2.29 19.92 -12.24
N ASP A 105 -3.47 19.89 -11.63
CA ASP A 105 -4.61 20.71 -12.00
C ASP A 105 -4.58 22.11 -11.33
N GLU A 106 -3.63 22.35 -10.41
CA GLU A 106 -3.31 23.69 -9.83
C GLU A 106 -2.30 24.46 -10.70
#